data_AF-A0A7S1QVM0-F1
#
_entry.id   AF-A0A7S1QVM0-F1
#
_cell.length_a   1.000
_cell.length_b   1.000
_cell.length_c   1.000
_cell.angle_alpha   90.00
_cell.angle_beta   90.00
_cell.angle_gamma   90.00
#
_symmetry.space_group_name_H-M   'P 1'
#
loop_
_entity.id
_entity.type
_entity.pdbx_description
1 polymer ?
#
loop_
_entity_poly.entity_id
_entity_poly.type
_entity_poly.pdbx_seq_one_letter_code
_entity_poly.pdbx_strand_id
1 'polypeptide(L)'
;KCMTSWGGNYQVNCIFRDRSTGQKQGFPLSQAEQWFEAGNSLEHANEHFQPQSGFCELKTRLHEYNVVGLMTGSDYVRNARCLLQQAGLLWLDATRDGHPFFVENKKAHPGIWETNNTEILKRFFTKDFAYRLLDVFKEDYDLFRLKRPAWVDEASGEWFNLPAGQIKMPRSSRDDEGEDGGDDLATLAERAGFSLKGA
;
A
#
# COMPACT_ATOMS: atom_id res chain seq x y z
N LYS A 1 7.92 -7.54 -10.72
CA LYS A 1 8.59 -6.28 -10.31
C LYS A 1 7.80 -5.08 -10.83
N CYS A 2 6.99 -4.46 -9.97
CA CYS A 2 6.58 -3.07 -10.15
C CYS A 2 7.87 -2.25 -10.21
N MET A 3 8.09 -1.52 -11.30
CA MET A 3 9.22 -0.59 -11.34
C MET A 3 8.72 0.73 -10.79
N THR A 4 9.19 1.09 -9.60
CA THR A 4 9.35 2.50 -9.25
C THR A 4 10.46 3.03 -10.15
N SER A 5 10.11 3.77 -11.20
CA SER A 5 11.12 4.44 -12.02
C SER A 5 11.71 5.58 -11.20
N TRP A 6 12.90 5.36 -10.63
CA TRP A 6 13.72 6.42 -10.06
C TRP A 6 14.08 7.46 -11.13
N GLY A 7 13.28 8.52 -11.19
CA GLY A 7 13.46 9.69 -12.04
C GLY A 7 12.19 10.15 -12.74
N GLY A 8 11.51 11.14 -12.16
CA GLY A 8 10.56 12.07 -12.81
C GLY A 8 9.30 11.46 -13.41
N ASN A 9 8.13 11.78 -12.84
CA ASN A 9 6.78 11.32 -13.21
C ASN A 9 6.39 9.94 -12.68
N TYR A 10 6.34 9.82 -11.35
CA TYR A 10 5.66 8.72 -10.67
C TYR A 10 4.14 8.92 -10.74
N GLN A 11 3.50 8.36 -11.75
CA GLN A 11 2.17 7.83 -11.53
C GLN A 11 2.38 6.44 -10.91
N VAL A 12 1.89 6.19 -9.69
CA VAL A 12 1.72 4.83 -9.15
C VAL A 12 0.61 4.15 -9.94
N ASN A 13 0.90 3.95 -11.21
CA ASN A 13 0.23 3.03 -12.06
C ASN A 13 0.88 1.70 -11.73
N CYS A 14 0.44 1.05 -10.63
CA CYS A 14 0.56 -0.39 -10.43
C CYS A 14 -0.31 -1.11 -11.47
N ILE A 15 -0.07 -0.77 -12.73
CA ILE A 15 -0.64 -1.43 -13.88
C ILE A 15 0.13 -2.72 -13.98
N PHE A 16 -0.58 -3.81 -13.74
CA PHE A 16 -0.12 -5.16 -14.01
C PHE A 16 0.42 -5.24 -15.44
N ARG A 17 1.72 -5.48 -15.61
CA ARG A 17 2.39 -5.59 -16.91
C ARG A 17 3.03 -6.95 -17.04
N ASP A 18 2.83 -7.58 -18.19
CA ASP A 18 3.58 -8.77 -18.55
C ASP A 18 4.95 -8.35 -19.10
N ARG A 19 6.02 -8.76 -18.42
CA ARG A 19 7.40 -8.48 -18.86
C ARG A 19 7.84 -9.39 -19.99
N SER A 20 7.27 -10.59 -20.11
CA SER A 20 7.69 -11.60 -21.08
C SER A 20 7.33 -11.21 -22.51
N THR A 21 6.27 -10.43 -22.68
CA THR A 21 5.77 -10.00 -24.00
C THR A 21 6.35 -8.66 -24.46
N GLY A 22 7.06 -7.93 -23.58
CA GLY A 22 7.56 -6.57 -23.87
C GLY A 22 6.45 -5.54 -24.12
N GLN A 23 5.18 -5.92 -23.96
CA GLN A 23 4.05 -5.02 -24.18
C GLN A 23 3.93 -4.04 -23.02
N LYS A 24 3.84 -2.74 -23.35
CA LYS A 24 3.58 -1.67 -22.39
C LYS A 24 2.11 -1.62 -21.93
N GLN A 25 1.24 -2.39 -22.57
CA GLN A 25 -0.18 -2.45 -22.21
C GLN A 25 -0.36 -3.25 -20.92
N GLY A 26 -1.13 -2.68 -20.01
CA GLY A 26 -1.51 -3.36 -18.78
C GLY A 26 -2.50 -4.49 -19.05
N PHE A 27 -2.41 -5.55 -18.25
CA PHE A 27 -3.39 -6.62 -18.25
C PHE A 27 -4.51 -6.38 -17.23
N PRO A 28 -5.72 -6.95 -17.44
CA PRO A 28 -6.83 -6.86 -16.50
C PRO A 28 -6.52 -7.52 -15.15
N LEU A 29 -7.11 -7.03 -14.06
CA LEU A 29 -6.91 -7.64 -12.73
C LEU A 29 -7.38 -9.10 -12.68
N SER A 30 -8.37 -9.50 -13.49
CA SER A 30 -8.80 -10.89 -13.61
C SER A 30 -7.71 -11.86 -14.06
N GLN A 31 -6.71 -11.39 -14.83
CA GLN A 31 -5.56 -12.23 -15.17
C GLN A 31 -4.58 -12.35 -13.99
N ALA A 32 -4.52 -11.36 -13.10
CA ALA A 32 -3.80 -11.51 -11.83
C ALA A 32 -4.49 -12.53 -10.93
N GLU A 33 -5.82 -12.49 -10.83
CA GLU A 33 -6.60 -13.51 -10.11
C GLU A 33 -6.30 -14.92 -10.64
N GLN A 34 -6.35 -15.14 -11.95
CA GLN A 34 -6.03 -16.44 -12.53
C GLN A 34 -4.60 -16.90 -12.19
N TRP A 35 -3.65 -15.97 -12.16
CA TRP A 35 -2.28 -16.26 -11.73
C TRP A 35 -2.25 -16.71 -10.26
N PHE A 36 -2.99 -16.04 -9.38
CA PHE A 36 -3.15 -16.46 -7.98
C PHE A 36 -3.81 -17.83 -7.86
N GLU A 37 -4.90 -18.07 -8.58
CA GLU A 37 -5.70 -19.30 -8.51
C GLU A 37 -5.01 -20.52 -9.11
N ALA A 38 -4.06 -20.33 -10.03
CA ALA A 38 -3.24 -21.40 -10.59
C ALA A 38 -2.24 -22.01 -9.57
N GLY A 39 -2.33 -21.63 -8.29
CA GLY A 39 -1.48 -22.16 -7.22
C GLY A 39 -0.05 -21.60 -7.27
N ASN A 40 0.16 -20.47 -7.95
CA ASN A 40 1.45 -19.79 -7.90
C ASN A 40 1.67 -19.27 -6.47
N SER A 41 2.67 -19.82 -5.80
CA SER A 41 3.00 -19.42 -4.43
C SER A 41 3.38 -17.94 -4.38
N LEU A 42 2.79 -17.22 -3.42
CA LEU A 42 3.23 -15.86 -3.10
C LEU A 42 4.68 -15.82 -2.61
N GLU A 43 5.23 -16.93 -2.09
CA GLU A 43 6.63 -17.02 -1.67
C GLU A 43 7.62 -16.67 -2.79
N HIS A 44 7.22 -16.85 -4.05
CA HIS A 44 8.00 -16.50 -5.23
C HIS A 44 7.47 -15.25 -5.95
N ALA A 45 6.37 -14.68 -5.47
CA ALA A 45 5.94 -13.37 -5.89
C ALA A 45 6.96 -12.31 -5.43
N ASN A 46 6.89 -11.15 -6.05
CA ASN A 46 7.65 -9.99 -5.59
C ASN A 46 7.33 -9.71 -4.11
N GLU A 47 8.36 -9.35 -3.36
CA GLU A 47 8.36 -9.11 -1.92
C GLU A 47 7.25 -8.16 -1.45
N HIS A 48 6.81 -7.23 -2.31
CA HIS A 48 5.70 -6.32 -2.01
C HIS A 48 4.32 -6.99 -1.91
N PHE A 49 4.15 -8.20 -2.44
CA PHE A 49 2.89 -8.95 -2.42
C PHE A 49 2.92 -10.14 -1.47
N GLN A 50 4.04 -10.37 -0.78
CA GLN A 50 4.14 -11.43 0.22
C GLN A 50 3.50 -10.98 1.54
N PRO A 51 2.92 -11.91 2.33
CA PRO A 51 2.54 -11.61 3.70
C PRO A 51 3.76 -11.10 4.49
N GLN A 52 3.59 -9.96 5.17
CA GLN A 52 4.67 -9.32 5.92
C GLN A 52 5.10 -10.16 7.13
N SER A 53 4.15 -10.91 7.72
CA SER A 53 4.39 -11.90 8.77
C SER A 53 5.46 -12.93 8.41
N GLY A 54 5.42 -13.43 7.18
CA GLY A 54 6.40 -14.37 6.64
C GLY A 54 7.67 -13.68 6.16
N PHE A 55 7.53 -12.69 5.27
CA PHE A 55 8.67 -12.03 4.62
C PHE A 55 9.60 -11.31 5.60
N CYS A 56 9.04 -10.66 6.63
CA CYS A 56 9.80 -9.98 7.68
C CYS A 56 10.00 -10.85 8.94
N GLU A 57 9.67 -12.15 8.90
CA GLU A 57 9.73 -13.10 10.03
C GLU A 57 8.91 -12.68 11.27
N LEU A 58 8.02 -11.70 11.12
CA LEU A 58 7.29 -11.08 12.23
C LEU A 58 6.41 -12.09 12.96
N LYS A 59 5.92 -13.14 12.30
CA LYS A 59 5.17 -14.22 12.96
C LYS A 59 5.92 -14.79 14.18
N THR A 60 7.24 -14.96 14.07
CA THR A 60 8.07 -15.56 15.12
C THR A 60 8.77 -14.51 15.97
N ARG A 61 9.08 -13.35 15.38
CA ARG A 61 9.95 -12.34 16.00
C ARG A 61 9.23 -11.11 16.50
N LEU A 62 7.90 -11.01 16.38
CA LEU A 62 7.14 -9.82 16.82
C LEU A 62 7.44 -9.44 18.28
N HIS A 63 7.68 -10.43 19.15
CA HIS A 63 8.02 -10.23 20.55
C HIS A 63 9.39 -9.58 20.80
N GLU A 64 10.28 -9.57 19.79
CA GLU A 64 11.58 -8.88 19.84
C GLU A 64 11.43 -7.37 19.58
N TYR A 65 10.30 -6.93 19.03
CA TYR A 65 10.03 -5.53 18.75
C TYR A 65 9.37 -4.88 19.97
N ASN A 66 9.88 -3.72 20.35
CA ASN A 66 9.41 -2.95 21.51
C ASN A 66 8.44 -1.82 21.13
N VAL A 67 8.32 -1.51 19.83
CA VAL A 67 7.41 -0.47 19.32
C VAL A 67 6.67 -0.99 18.09
N VAL A 68 5.34 -0.98 18.17
CA VAL A 68 4.46 -1.20 17.02
C VAL A 68 3.73 0.12 16.77
N GLY A 69 4.11 0.81 15.69
CA GLY A 69 3.53 2.08 15.29
C GLY A 69 2.57 1.88 14.14
N LEU A 70 1.37 2.45 14.26
CA LEU A 70 0.44 2.60 13.16
C LEU A 70 0.65 4.00 12.57
N MET A 71 1.13 4.09 11.33
CA MET A 71 1.50 5.36 10.71
C MET A 71 0.68 5.67 9.47
N THR A 72 0.05 6.85 9.56
CA THR A 72 -0.47 7.73 8.53
C THR A 72 0.31 7.92 7.23
N GLY A 73 -0.23 8.00 6.03
CA GLY A 73 0.49 8.61 4.90
C GLY A 73 0.72 10.10 5.18
N SER A 74 -0.27 10.72 5.83
CA SER A 74 -0.26 12.12 6.25
C SER A 74 0.65 12.40 7.45
N ASP A 75 0.90 11.41 8.31
CA ASP A 75 1.71 11.57 9.52
C ASP A 75 3.00 10.75 9.55
N TYR A 76 3.27 9.91 8.53
CA TYR A 76 4.40 8.99 8.45
C TYR A 76 5.71 9.70 8.75
N VAL A 77 5.96 10.82 8.07
CA VAL A 77 7.18 11.61 8.25
C VAL A 77 7.34 12.06 9.70
N ARG A 78 6.29 12.62 10.29
CA ARG A 78 6.31 13.12 11.67
C ARG A 78 6.48 11.99 12.67
N ASN A 79 5.73 10.91 12.51
CA ASN A 79 5.71 9.78 13.43
C ASN A 79 7.01 8.97 13.36
N ALA A 80 7.57 8.74 12.17
CA ALA A 80 8.86 8.08 11.98
C ALA A 80 9.99 8.86 12.65
N ARG A 81 10.03 10.18 12.48
CA ARG A 81 11.03 11.04 13.15
C ARG A 81 10.87 11.05 14.66
N CYS A 82 9.64 11.16 15.15
CA CYS A 82 9.35 11.09 16.58
C CYS A 82 9.87 9.77 17.18
N LEU A 83 9.62 8.64 16.51
CA LEU A 83 10.09 7.33 16.92
C LEU A 83 11.62 7.25 16.97
N LEU A 84 12.32 7.75 15.94
CA LEU A 84 13.78 7.82 15.93
C LEU A 84 14.31 8.71 17.06
N GLN A 85 13.66 9.84 17.33
CA GLN A 85 14.04 10.74 18.41
C GLN A 85 13.89 10.08 19.78
N GLN A 86 12.76 9.43 20.07
CA GLN A 86 12.53 8.72 21.33
C GLN A 86 13.50 7.56 21.53
N ALA A 87 13.92 6.90 20.45
CA ALA A 87 14.92 5.85 20.49
C ALA A 87 16.37 6.36 20.63
N GLY A 88 16.61 7.67 20.59
CA GLY A 88 17.97 8.23 20.54
C GLY A 88 18.70 7.96 19.22
N LEU A 89 17.95 7.63 18.17
CA LEU A 89 18.42 7.23 16.84
C LEU A 89 18.20 8.32 15.77
N LEU A 90 17.95 9.57 16.18
CA LEU A 90 17.69 10.67 15.25
C LEU A 90 18.84 10.92 14.24
N TRP A 91 20.05 10.47 14.55
CA TRP A 91 21.19 10.54 13.62
C TRP A 91 21.01 9.66 12.36
N LEU A 92 20.07 8.70 12.38
CA LEU A 92 19.67 7.92 11.20
C LEU A 92 18.70 8.67 10.28
N ASP A 93 18.10 9.77 10.75
CA ASP A 93 17.30 10.69 9.92
C ASP A 93 18.24 11.62 9.13
N ALA A 94 19.10 11.05 8.29
CA ALA A 94 20.07 11.78 7.48
C ALA A 94 20.31 11.09 6.13
N THR A 95 20.31 11.88 5.05
CA THR A 95 20.79 11.49 3.73
C THR A 95 22.32 11.53 3.68
N ARG A 96 22.91 11.04 2.58
CA ARG A 96 24.36 11.07 2.37
C ARG A 96 24.95 12.49 2.45
N ASP A 97 24.15 13.50 2.12
CA ASP A 97 24.56 14.92 2.10
C ASP A 97 24.23 15.63 3.43
N GLY A 98 23.77 14.90 4.46
CA GLY A 98 23.50 15.45 5.79
C GLY A 98 22.14 16.15 5.95
N HIS A 99 21.25 16.03 4.97
CA HIS A 99 19.87 16.54 5.07
C HIS A 99 18.95 15.50 5.72
N PRO A 100 17.86 15.87 6.40
CA PRO A 100 16.90 14.90 6.93
C PRO A 100 16.36 13.98 5.83
N PHE A 101 16.23 12.68 6.13
CA PHE A 101 15.61 11.73 5.22
C PHE A 101 14.09 11.90 5.20
N PHE A 102 13.51 12.06 6.40
CA PHE A 102 12.09 12.29 6.57
C PHE A 102 11.78 13.80 6.47
N VAL A 103 11.42 14.25 5.27
CA VAL A 103 11.07 15.65 5.01
C VAL A 103 9.57 15.78 4.80
N GLU A 104 8.94 16.68 5.57
CA GLU A 104 7.53 17.02 5.33
C GLU A 104 7.45 17.76 3.99
N ASN A 105 6.88 17.11 2.99
CA ASN A 105 6.63 17.76 1.73
C ASN A 105 5.44 18.70 1.90
N LYS A 106 5.68 19.99 2.16
CA LYS A 106 4.62 21.00 2.34
C LYS A 106 3.72 21.18 1.11
N LYS A 107 4.14 20.65 -0.04
CA LYS A 107 3.36 20.58 -1.28
C LYS A 107 2.64 19.25 -1.47
N ALA A 108 2.88 18.24 -0.63
CA ALA A 108 2.05 17.04 -0.61
C ALA A 108 0.68 17.47 -0.09
N HIS A 109 -0.28 17.56 -1.01
CA HIS A 109 -1.64 17.93 -0.68
C HIS A 109 -2.21 16.94 0.33
N PRO A 110 -2.56 17.39 1.55
CA PRO A 110 -3.25 16.53 2.50
C PRO A 110 -4.64 16.25 1.93
N GLY A 111 -4.91 14.99 1.56
CA GLY A 111 -6.29 14.53 1.36
C GLY A 111 -6.81 14.32 -0.06
N ILE A 112 -5.98 14.32 -1.12
CA ILE A 112 -6.49 13.94 -2.47
C ILE A 112 -6.53 12.42 -2.66
N TRP A 113 -5.72 11.64 -1.92
CA TRP A 113 -5.62 10.19 -2.11
C TRP A 113 -6.50 9.36 -1.16
N GLU A 114 -6.70 9.81 0.09
CA GLU A 114 -7.43 9.03 1.11
C GLU A 114 -8.92 8.81 0.79
N THR A 115 -9.57 9.74 0.09
CA THR A 115 -11.00 9.64 -0.24
C THR A 115 -11.28 8.90 -1.55
N ASN A 116 -10.28 8.77 -2.45
CA ASN A 116 -10.47 8.12 -3.75
C ASN A 116 -9.98 6.67 -3.78
N ASN A 117 -8.97 6.30 -2.98
CA ASN A 117 -8.37 4.95 -3.08
C ASN A 117 -9.35 3.85 -2.69
N THR A 118 -10.22 4.11 -1.70
CA THR A 118 -11.26 3.15 -1.32
C THR A 118 -12.23 2.90 -2.48
N GLU A 119 -12.65 3.95 -3.19
CA GLU A 119 -13.54 3.82 -4.36
C GLU A 119 -12.85 3.15 -5.55
N ILE A 120 -11.57 3.45 -5.76
CA ILE A 120 -10.73 2.77 -6.75
C ILE A 120 -10.63 1.27 -6.43
N LEU A 121 -10.34 0.90 -5.18
CA LEU A 121 -10.24 -0.49 -4.74
C LEU A 121 -11.58 -1.22 -4.95
N LYS A 122 -12.70 -0.60 -4.58
CA LYS A 122 -14.03 -1.18 -4.85
C LYS A 122 -14.24 -1.50 -6.32
N ARG A 123 -13.81 -0.61 -7.23
CA ARG A 123 -13.97 -0.82 -8.68
C ARG A 123 -13.01 -1.87 -9.23
N PHE A 124 -11.79 -1.97 -8.71
CA PHE A 124 -10.83 -2.96 -9.19
C PHE A 124 -11.23 -4.38 -8.78
N PHE A 125 -11.58 -4.59 -7.51
CA PHE A 125 -11.80 -5.92 -6.97
C PHE A 125 -13.25 -6.36 -7.08
N THR A 126 -13.49 -7.61 -7.45
CA THR A 126 -14.76 -8.26 -7.14
C THR A 126 -14.79 -8.60 -5.65
N LYS A 127 -16.00 -8.69 -5.09
CA LYS A 127 -16.18 -9.09 -3.68
C LYS A 127 -15.51 -10.44 -3.40
N ASP A 128 -15.78 -11.43 -4.23
CA ASP A 128 -15.23 -12.79 -4.07
C ASP A 128 -13.70 -12.80 -4.12
N PHE A 129 -13.09 -12.06 -5.06
CA PHE A 129 -11.63 -11.98 -5.14
C PHE A 129 -11.02 -11.26 -3.95
N ALA A 130 -11.63 -10.17 -3.49
CA ALA A 130 -11.17 -9.45 -2.30
C ALA A 130 -11.22 -10.34 -1.04
N TYR A 131 -12.27 -11.15 -0.88
CA TYR A 131 -12.36 -12.13 0.20
C TYR A 131 -11.28 -13.21 0.12
N ARG A 132 -11.01 -13.75 -1.08
CA ARG A 132 -9.93 -14.71 -1.28
C ARG A 132 -8.56 -14.12 -0.94
N LEU A 133 -8.29 -12.88 -1.35
CA LEU A 133 -7.05 -12.21 -1.00
C LEU A 133 -6.90 -12.00 0.50
N LEU A 134 -7.97 -11.64 1.21
CA LEU A 134 -7.92 -11.54 2.67
C LEU A 134 -7.59 -12.87 3.35
N ASP A 135 -8.05 -13.99 2.78
CA ASP A 135 -7.70 -15.32 3.30
C ASP A 135 -6.21 -15.61 3.11
N VAL A 136 -5.64 -15.22 1.97
CA VAL A 136 -4.20 -15.30 1.70
C VAL A 136 -3.38 -14.46 2.70
N PHE A 137 -3.85 -13.26 3.04
CA PHE A 137 -3.20 -12.37 4.02
C PHE A 137 -3.70 -12.58 5.45
N LYS A 138 -4.45 -13.64 5.74
CA LYS A 138 -5.10 -13.86 7.03
C LYS A 138 -4.11 -13.83 8.20
N GLU A 139 -2.91 -14.39 8.00
CA GLU A 139 -1.87 -14.39 9.02
C GLU A 139 -1.47 -12.97 9.44
N ASP A 140 -1.31 -12.04 8.49
CA ASP A 140 -1.01 -10.64 8.78
C ASP A 140 -2.16 -9.99 9.56
N TYR A 141 -3.39 -10.22 9.12
CA TYR A 141 -4.58 -9.65 9.78
C TYR A 141 -4.71 -10.14 11.23
N ASP A 142 -4.47 -11.43 11.47
CA ASP A 142 -4.54 -12.01 12.82
C ASP A 142 -3.36 -11.51 13.68
N LEU A 143 -2.12 -11.53 13.14
CA LEU A 143 -0.90 -11.15 13.85
C LEU A 143 -0.91 -9.68 14.28
N PHE A 144 -1.30 -8.78 13.37
CA PHE A 144 -1.36 -7.34 13.63
C PHE A 144 -2.72 -6.88 14.15
N ARG A 145 -3.66 -7.82 14.37
CA ARG A 145 -5.03 -7.55 14.82
C ARG A 145 -5.76 -6.53 13.94
N LEU A 146 -5.54 -6.60 12.64
CA LEU A 146 -6.18 -5.70 11.68
C LEU A 146 -7.65 -6.10 11.50
N LYS A 147 -8.50 -5.09 11.35
CA LYS A 147 -9.91 -5.32 10.99
C LYS A 147 -10.03 -5.48 9.48
N ARG A 148 -10.92 -6.37 9.05
CA ARG A 148 -11.30 -6.48 7.65
C ARG A 148 -11.77 -5.11 7.12
N PRO A 149 -11.26 -4.62 5.99
CA PRO A 149 -11.68 -3.33 5.46
C PRO A 149 -13.13 -3.36 4.99
N ALA A 150 -13.92 -2.33 5.32
CA ALA A 150 -15.34 -2.25 4.95
C ALA A 150 -15.57 -2.25 3.44
N TRP A 151 -14.63 -1.70 2.66
CA TRP A 151 -14.74 -1.61 1.20
C TRP A 151 -14.86 -2.97 0.51
N VAL A 152 -14.37 -4.04 1.14
CA VAL A 152 -14.45 -5.41 0.63
C VAL A 152 -15.91 -5.83 0.46
N ASP A 153 -16.81 -5.36 1.32
CA ASP A 153 -18.24 -5.65 1.19
C ASP A 153 -18.93 -4.89 0.07
N GLU A 154 -18.33 -3.78 -0.34
CA GLU A 154 -18.83 -2.83 -1.34
C GLU A 154 -18.07 -2.95 -2.67
N ALA A 155 -17.19 -3.96 -2.79
CA ALA A 155 -16.38 -4.20 -3.98
C ALA A 155 -17.28 -4.55 -5.17
N SER A 156 -17.20 -3.73 -6.23
CA SER A 156 -18.05 -3.82 -7.43
C SER A 156 -17.39 -4.58 -8.57
N GLY A 157 -16.06 -4.57 -8.66
CA GLY A 157 -15.32 -5.20 -9.76
C GLY A 157 -15.55 -4.58 -11.13
N GLU A 158 -16.06 -3.34 -11.20
CA GLU A 158 -16.33 -2.60 -12.45
C GLU A 158 -15.13 -2.63 -13.42
N TRP A 159 -13.92 -2.57 -12.89
CA TRP A 159 -12.66 -2.55 -13.66
C TRP A 159 -11.91 -3.87 -13.66
N PHE A 160 -12.47 -4.91 -13.05
CA PHE A 160 -11.81 -6.19 -12.85
C PHE A 160 -11.32 -6.83 -14.15
N ASN A 161 -12.15 -6.77 -15.20
CA ASN A 161 -11.86 -7.32 -16.52
C ASN A 161 -11.36 -6.28 -17.53
N LEU A 162 -11.17 -5.02 -17.11
CA LEU A 162 -10.71 -3.98 -18.01
C LEU A 162 -9.18 -3.96 -18.07
N PRO A 163 -8.58 -3.95 -19.27
CA PRO A 163 -7.15 -3.67 -19.38
C PRO A 163 -6.89 -2.23 -18.94
N ALA A 164 -5.71 -1.97 -18.38
CA ALA A 164 -5.43 -0.67 -17.76
C ALA A 164 -5.61 0.55 -18.68
N GLY A 165 -5.41 0.39 -20.00
CA GLY A 165 -5.64 1.45 -20.98
C GLY A 165 -7.11 1.87 -21.17
N GLN A 166 -8.06 1.10 -20.64
CA GLN A 166 -9.50 1.39 -20.70
C GLN A 166 -10.04 1.95 -19.38
N ILE A 167 -9.25 1.92 -18.32
CA ILE A 167 -9.64 2.42 -17.01
C ILE A 167 -9.50 3.94 -17.00
N LYS A 168 -10.63 4.65 -16.91
CA LYS A 168 -10.64 6.09 -16.68
C LYS A 168 -10.56 6.34 -15.19
N MET A 169 -9.34 6.43 -14.68
CA MET A 169 -9.12 6.85 -13.30
C MET A 169 -9.78 8.23 -13.09
N PRO A 170 -10.51 8.42 -11.98
CA PRO A 170 -10.99 9.75 -11.62
C PRO A 170 -9.78 10.68 -11.65
N ARG A 171 -9.86 11.74 -12.46
CA ARG A 171 -8.80 12.74 -12.48
C ARG A 171 -8.65 13.27 -11.07
N SER A 172 -7.56 12.89 -10.41
CA SER A 172 -6.96 13.76 -9.41
C SER A 172 -6.87 15.13 -10.06
N SER A 173 -7.31 16.19 -9.40
CA SER A 173 -7.26 17.58 -9.85
C SER A 173 -5.81 18.12 -10.06
N ARG A 174 -4.87 17.24 -10.37
CA ARG A 174 -3.43 17.45 -10.62
C ARG A 174 -3.17 17.64 -12.12
N ASP A 175 -3.50 18.82 -12.64
CA ASP A 175 -2.69 19.39 -13.73
C ASP A 175 -1.46 20.15 -13.19
N ASP A 176 -1.12 20.01 -11.90
CA ASP A 176 0.09 20.57 -11.31
C ASP A 176 0.99 19.50 -10.69
N GLU A 177 2.27 19.61 -11.04
CA GLU A 177 3.42 18.78 -10.68
C GLU A 177 3.55 18.65 -9.16
N GLY A 178 3.30 17.46 -8.61
CA GLY A 178 3.46 17.22 -7.17
C GLY A 178 3.61 15.74 -6.82
N GLU A 179 4.78 15.42 -6.28
CA GLU A 179 5.30 14.11 -5.89
C GLU A 179 4.40 13.27 -4.96
N ASP A 180 4.78 12.00 -4.93
CA ASP A 180 4.07 10.79 -4.57
C ASP A 180 3.97 10.56 -3.05
N GLY A 181 2.79 10.13 -2.59
CA GLY A 181 2.51 9.79 -1.19
C GLY A 181 1.79 8.46 -1.18
N GLY A 182 2.49 7.41 -0.76
CA GLY A 182 2.00 6.03 -0.73
C GLY A 182 0.85 5.80 0.25
N ASP A 183 0.11 4.72 -0.01
CA ASP A 183 -1.08 4.30 0.73
C ASP A 183 -0.87 4.08 2.22
N ASP A 184 -1.91 4.37 2.99
CA ASP A 184 -1.88 4.40 4.44
C ASP A 184 -2.89 3.44 5.07
N LEU A 185 -2.36 2.31 5.55
CA LEU A 185 -3.09 1.29 6.29
C LEU A 185 -3.57 1.79 7.68
N ALA A 186 -2.95 2.84 8.23
CA ALA A 186 -3.29 3.40 9.54
C ALA A 186 -4.62 4.12 9.58
N THR A 187 -4.93 4.90 8.54
CA THR A 187 -6.21 5.61 8.44
C THR A 187 -7.39 4.63 8.42
N LEU A 188 -7.21 3.44 7.83
CA LEU A 188 -8.24 2.39 7.83
C LEU A 188 -8.45 1.79 9.22
N ALA A 189 -7.39 1.65 10.02
CA ALA A 189 -7.48 1.15 11.38
C ALA A 189 -8.15 2.18 12.33
N GLU A 190 -7.83 3.46 12.23
CA GLU A 190 -8.51 4.50 13.04
C GLU A 190 -10.01 4.55 12.80
N ARG A 191 -10.43 4.54 11.52
CA ARG A 191 -11.86 4.53 11.14
C ARG A 191 -12.57 3.26 11.58
N ALA A 192 -11.84 2.16 11.71
CA ALA A 192 -12.36 0.92 12.25
C ALA A 192 -12.43 0.93 13.80
N GLY A 193 -12.14 2.05 14.47
CA GLY A 193 -12.30 2.23 15.91
C GLY A 193 -11.09 1.81 16.74
N PHE A 194 -9.90 1.73 16.14
CA PHE A 194 -8.66 1.66 16.91
C PHE A 194 -8.31 3.07 17.41
N SER A 195 -8.19 3.24 18.74
CA SER A 195 -7.87 4.52 19.36
C SER A 195 -6.36 4.77 19.31
N LEU A 196 -5.94 5.86 18.68
CA LEU A 196 -4.58 6.41 18.78
C LEU A 196 -4.24 7.00 20.17
N LYS A 197 -5.25 7.15 21.04
CA LYS A 197 -5.03 7.62 22.41
C LYS A 197 -4.77 6.42 23.30
N GLY A 198 -3.49 6.12 23.51
CA GLY A 198 -3.04 5.02 24.35
C GLY A 198 -1.56 4.70 24.22
N ALA A 199 -0.70 5.71 24.22
CA ALA A 199 0.73 5.61 24.54
C ALA A 199 1.17 6.94 25.16
#